data_AF-A0ABD5UZH0-F1
#
_entry.id   AF-A0ABD5UZH0-F1
#
_cell.length_a   1.000
_cell.length_b   1.000
_cell.length_c   1.000
_cell.angle_alpha   90.00
_cell.angle_beta   90.00
_cell.angle_gamma   90.00
#
_symmetry.space_group_name_H-M   'P 1'
#
loop_
_entity.id
_entity.type
_entity.pdbx_description
1 polymer ?
#
loop_
_entity_poly.entity_id
_entity_poly.type
_entity_poly.pdbx_seq_one_letter_code
_entity_poly.pdbx_strand_id
1 'polypeptide(L)' 'MMVPVRCFTCGSVVGEHWEAFTSRVDEGEDPAEVLDDLGVSRHCCRRMLVSHTDLVDVVAPYQ' A
#
# COMPACT_ATOMS: atom_id res chain seq x y z
N MET A 1 10.91 2.68 -3.05
CA MET A 1 11.29 1.26 -3.02
C MET A 1 9.99 0.53 -2.95
N MET A 2 9.81 -0.51 -3.78
CA MET A 2 8.54 -1.20 -3.92
C MET A 2 7.88 -1.59 -2.59
N VAL A 3 6.55 -1.60 -2.59
CA VAL A 3 5.70 -2.06 -1.50
C VAL A 3 6.07 -3.49 -1.08
N PRO A 4 6.07 -3.82 0.23
CA PRO A 4 6.33 -5.18 0.64
C PRO A 4 5.24 -6.15 0.13
N VAL A 5 5.67 -7.26 -0.48
CA VAL A 5 4.75 -8.31 -0.98
C VAL A 5 3.84 -8.84 0.14
N ARG A 6 4.39 -9.00 1.35
CA ARG A 6 3.67 -9.46 2.55
C ARG A 6 3.86 -8.50 3.72
N CYS A 7 2.87 -8.43 4.61
CA CYS A 7 2.99 -7.67 5.84
C CYS A 7 4.05 -8.27 6.79
N PHE A 8 4.88 -7.40 7.37
CA PHE A 8 5.92 -7.79 8.32
C PHE A 8 5.43 -8.40 9.64
N THR A 9 4.15 -8.20 9.99
CA THR A 9 3.58 -8.73 11.24
C THR A 9 2.67 -9.94 10.99
N CYS A 10 1.68 -9.79 10.11
CA CYS A 10 0.64 -10.80 9.89
C CYS A 10 1.02 -11.85 8.83
N GLY A 11 2.01 -11.55 7.97
CA GLY A 11 2.40 -12.44 6.86
C GLY A 11 1.39 -12.53 5.71
N SER A 12 0.24 -11.85 5.82
CA SER A 12 -0.75 -11.70 4.75
C SER A 12 -0.13 -11.04 3.52
N VAL A 13 -0.62 -11.40 2.33
CA VAL A 13 -0.26 -10.72 1.08
C VAL A 13 -0.86 -9.31 1.12
N VAL A 14 -0.02 -8.31 0.87
CA VAL A 14 -0.42 -6.89 0.89
C VAL A 14 -0.11 -6.20 -0.44
N GLY A 15 0.93 -6.66 -1.14
CA GLY A 15 1.35 -6.07 -2.41
C GLY A 15 0.27 -6.11 -3.50
N GLU A 16 -0.64 -7.08 -3.47
CA GLU A 16 -1.75 -7.18 -4.44
C GLU A 16 -2.74 -6.00 -4.37
N HIS A 17 -2.80 -5.32 -3.22
CA HIS A 17 -3.74 -4.22 -2.99
C HIS A 17 -3.14 -2.84 -3.28
N TRP A 18 -1.82 -2.74 -3.53
CA TRP A 18 -1.12 -1.45 -3.59
C TRP A 18 -1.58 -0.57 -4.74
N GLU A 19 -1.62 -1.10 -5.97
CA GLU A 19 -2.03 -0.31 -7.15
C GLU A 19 -3.45 0.23 -7.00
N ALA A 20 -4.39 -0.62 -6.58
CA ALA A 20 -5.78 -0.21 -6.36
C ALA A 20 -5.93 0.82 -5.23
N PHE A 21 -5.14 0.68 -4.15
CA PHE A 21 -5.14 1.64 -3.05
C PHE A 21 -4.61 3.01 -3.50
N THR A 22 -3.46 3.05 -4.18
CA THR A 22 -2.85 4.30 -4.64
C THR A 22 -3.75 5.02 -5.66
N SER A 23 -4.28 4.31 -6.67
CA SER A 23 -5.15 4.95 -7.67
C SER A 23 -6.40 5.59 -7.06
N ARG A 24 -7.08 4.90 -6.13
CA ARG A 24 -8.30 5.44 -5.48
C ARG A 24 -8.00 6.60 -4.53
N VAL A 25 -6.88 6.54 -3.80
CA VAL A 25 -6.44 7.64 -2.92
C VAL A 25 -6.04 8.86 -3.75
N ASP A 26 -5.41 8.67 -4.91
CA ASP A 26 -5.08 9.76 -5.84
C ASP A 26 -6.33 10.37 -6.51
N GLU A 27 -7.40 9.58 -6.68
CA GLU A 27 -8.73 10.06 -7.11
C GLU A 27 -9.46 10.86 -6.02
N GLY A 28 -8.96 10.85 -4.79
CA GLY A 28 -9.47 11.61 -3.66
C GLY A 28 -10.47 10.87 -2.76
N GLU A 29 -10.56 9.54 -2.88
CA GLU A 29 -11.32 8.71 -1.94
C GLU A 29 -10.64 8.67 -0.56
N ASP A 30 -11.43 8.48 0.50
CA ASP A 30 -10.88 8.38 1.85
C ASP A 30 -10.05 7.08 2.00
N PRO A 31 -8.78 7.17 2.46
CA PRO A 31 -7.93 5.98 2.57
C PRO A 31 -8.49 4.89 3.49
N ALA A 32 -9.30 5.23 4.49
CA ALA A 32 -9.89 4.22 5.37
C ALA A 32 -10.98 3.42 4.63
N GLU A 33 -11.88 4.11 3.91
CA GLU A 33 -12.93 3.47 3.11
C GLU A 33 -12.34 2.55 2.03
N VAL A 34 -11.29 3.01 1.34
CA VAL A 34 -10.58 2.20 0.34
C VAL A 34 -9.99 0.93 0.96
N LEU A 35 -9.39 1.02 2.15
CA LEU A 35 -8.82 -0.14 2.84
C LEU A 35 -9.88 -1.14 3.33
N ASP A 36 -11.06 -0.63 3.71
CA ASP A 36 -12.21 -1.43 4.08
C ASP A 36 -12.78 -2.19 2.86
N ASP A 37 -12.92 -1.51 1.72
CA ASP A 37 -13.37 -2.11 0.45
C ASP A 37 -12.39 -3.17 -0.09
N LEU A 38 -11.09 -2.94 0.05
CA LEU A 38 -10.05 -3.90 -0.34
C LEU A 38 -9.95 -5.12 0.61
N GLY A 39 -10.75 -5.15 1.69
CA GLY A 39 -10.78 -6.26 2.64
C GLY A 39 -9.61 -6.29 3.63
N VAL A 40 -8.83 -5.21 3.71
CA VAL A 40 -7.67 -5.10 4.60
C VAL A 40 -8.16 -4.69 6.00
N SER A 41 -8.65 -5.64 6.80
CA SER A 41 -9.23 -5.35 8.13
C SER A 41 -8.21 -5.12 9.25
N ARG A 42 -7.06 -5.79 9.20
CA ARG A 42 -6.08 -5.76 10.30
C ARG A 42 -5.20 -4.51 10.24
N HIS A 43 -5.10 -3.79 11.36
CA HIS A 43 -4.28 -2.58 11.49
C HIS A 43 -2.80 -2.80 11.10
N CYS A 44 -2.23 -3.97 11.41
CA CYS A 44 -0.84 -4.29 11.09
C CYS A 44 -0.60 -4.41 9.57
N CYS A 45 -1.58 -4.92 8.82
CA CYS A 45 -1.51 -5.01 7.38
C CYS A 45 -1.86 -3.64 6.74
N ARG A 46 -2.81 -2.86 7.31
CA ARG A 46 -3.12 -1.46 6.87
C ARG A 46 -1.92 -0.53 6.94
N ARG A 47 -1.13 -0.58 8.02
CA ARG A 47 0.06 0.26 8.19
C ARG A 47 1.01 0.15 7.01
N MET A 48 1.13 -1.03 6.42
CA MET A 48 2.04 -1.27 5.30
C MET A 48 1.67 -0.48 4.04
N LEU A 49 0.39 -0.15 3.86
CA LEU A 49 -0.11 0.63 2.72
C LEU A 49 -0.10 2.14 3.05
N VAL A 50 -0.65 2.51 4.21
CA VAL A 50 -0.82 3.93 4.60
C VAL A 50 0.50 4.67 4.73
N SER A 51 1.55 4.04 5.28
CA SER A 51 2.84 4.70 5.50
C SER A 51 3.87 4.42 4.40
N HIS A 52 3.47 3.80 3.28
CA HIS A 52 4.41 3.49 2.21
C HIS A 52 4.65 4.71 1.33
N THR A 53 5.90 4.89 0.91
CA THR A 53 6.28 5.90 -0.07
C THR A 53 7.17 5.25 -1.10
N ASP A 54 6.73 5.24 -2.35
CA ASP A 54 7.51 4.62 -3.40
C ASP A 54 8.59 5.58 -3.93
N LEU A 55 9.82 5.32 -3.48
CA LEU A 55 11.04 5.97 -3.97
C LEU A 55 11.67 5.30 -5.21
N VAL A 56 11.10 4.25 -5.82
CA VAL A 56 11.73 3.55 -6.96
C VAL A 56 11.96 4.52 -8.11
N ASP A 57 10.94 5.29 -8.50
CA ASP A 57 11.03 6.22 -9.64
C ASP A 57 12.03 7.35 -9.40
N VAL A 58 12.24 7.73 -8.14
CA VAL A 58 13.20 8.77 -7.75
C VAL A 58 14.64 8.26 -7.82
N VAL A 59 14.87 7.00 -7.45
CA VAL A 59 16.22 6.43 -7.37
C VAL A 59 16.67 5.82 -8.70
N ALA A 60 15.74 5.29 -9.52
CA ALA A 60 16.04 4.62 -10.78
C ALA A 60 16.93 5.41 -11.77
N PRO A 61 16.83 6.75 -11.92
CA PRO A 61 17.68 7.51 -12.84
C PRO A 61 19.16 7.57 -12.45
N TYR A 62 19.49 7.25 -11.20
CA TYR A 62 20.86 7.30 -10.66
C TYR A 62 21.52 5.91 -10.60
N GLN A 63 20.85 4.89 -11.14
CA GLN A 63 21.33 3.51 -11.25
C GLN A 63 21.76 3.19 -12.67
#